data_AF-A0A0S8JJW5-F1
#
_entry.id   AF-A0A0S8JJW5-F1
#
_cell.length_a   1.000
_cell.length_b   1.000
_cell.length_c   1.000
_cell.angle_alpha   90.00
_cell.angle_beta   90.00
_cell.angle_gamma   90.00
#
_symmetry.space_group_name_H-M   'P 1'
#
loop_
_entity.id
_entity.type
_entity.pdbx_description
1 polymer ?
#
loop_
_entity_poly.entity_id
_entity_poly.type
_entity_poly.pdbx_seq_one_letter_code
_entity_poly.pdbx_strand_id
1 'polypeptide(L)'
;MIDPNEVMASLERINEAIDSIGYPDAGYKLWLVQSDSALDFRFMIEGYWPDQAIYDTIHNHELYKQATKRADEEDEFWESLINTWYNRFTRVK
;
A
#
# COMPACT_ATOMS: atom_id res chain seq x y z
N MET A 1 -9.27 -5.50 15.04
CA MET A 1 -7.94 -5.98 14.60
C MET A 1 -8.04 -6.12 13.09
N ILE A 2 -7.15 -5.49 12.34
CA ILE A 2 -7.21 -5.50 10.87
C ILE A 2 -6.75 -6.88 10.38
N ASP A 3 -7.53 -7.52 9.51
CA ASP A 3 -7.17 -8.81 8.92
C ASP A 3 -6.07 -8.61 7.86
N PRO A 4 -4.89 -9.23 8.00
CA PRO A 4 -3.82 -9.13 7.00
C PRO A 4 -4.25 -9.57 5.59
N ASN A 5 -5.22 -10.47 5.46
CA ASN A 5 -5.73 -10.90 4.16
C ASN A 5 -6.51 -9.79 3.45
N GLU A 6 -7.26 -8.97 4.20
CA GLU A 6 -7.95 -7.81 3.62
C GLU A 6 -6.95 -6.75 3.14
N VAL A 7 -5.88 -6.55 3.91
CA VAL A 7 -4.77 -5.66 3.53
C VAL A 7 -4.08 -6.17 2.26
N MET A 8 -3.77 -7.47 2.21
CA MET A 8 -3.13 -8.10 1.06
C MET A 8 -3.99 -7.96 -0.21
N ALA A 9 -5.28 -8.27 -0.14
CA ALA A 9 -6.20 -8.15 -1.27
C ALA A 9 -6.37 -6.69 -1.73
N SER A 10 -6.28 -5.71 -0.82
CA SER A 10 -6.30 -4.30 -1.18
C SER A 10 -5.03 -3.89 -1.93
N LEU A 11 -3.85 -4.31 -1.44
CA LEU A 11 -2.57 -4.02 -2.09
C LEU A 11 -2.44 -4.71 -3.46
N GLU A 12 -2.93 -5.93 -3.62
CA GLU A 12 -2.95 -6.64 -4.91
C GLU A 12 -3.73 -5.84 -5.96
N ARG A 13 -4.94 -5.37 -5.62
CA ARG A 13 -5.76 -4.53 -6.51
C ARG A 13 -5.06 -3.22 -6.89
N ILE A 14 -4.37 -2.60 -5.94
CA ILE A 14 -3.61 -1.37 -6.20
C ILE A 14 -2.43 -1.68 -7.13
N ASN A 15 -1.68 -2.76 -6.89
CA ASN A 15 -0.55 -3.15 -7.74
C ASN A 15 -1.00 -3.50 -9.17
N GLU A 16 -2.14 -4.17 -9.35
CA GLU A 16 -2.72 -4.43 -10.67
C GLU A 16 -3.06 -3.14 -11.43
N ALA A 17 -3.57 -2.12 -10.72
CA ALA A 17 -3.80 -0.81 -11.31
C ALA A 17 -2.49 -0.10 -11.67
N ILE A 18 -1.46 -0.21 -10.85
CA ILE A 18 -0.12 0.36 -11.11
C ILE A 18 0.53 -0.30 -12.35
N ASP A 19 0.44 -1.62 -12.46
CA ASP A 19 0.88 -2.37 -13.64
C ASP A 19 0.13 -1.89 -14.89
N SER A 20 -1.20 -1.76 -14.80
CA SER A 20 -2.05 -1.26 -15.89
C SER A 20 -1.72 0.18 -16.34
N ILE A 21 -1.14 1.01 -15.45
CA ILE A 21 -0.65 2.36 -15.78
C ILE A 21 0.69 2.30 -16.57
N GLY A 22 1.42 1.18 -16.47
CA GLY A 22 2.69 0.94 -17.17
C GLY A 22 3.91 0.88 -16.26
N TYR A 23 3.72 0.66 -14.95
CA TYR A 23 4.82 0.60 -13.96
C TYR A 23 4.86 -0.73 -13.20
N PRO A 24 5.06 -1.88 -13.87
CA PRO A 24 4.99 -3.22 -13.25
C PRO A 24 6.01 -3.46 -12.12
N ASP A 25 7.11 -2.71 -12.12
CA ASP A 25 8.15 -2.81 -11.10
C ASP A 25 7.87 -1.92 -9.87
N ALA A 26 6.85 -1.05 -9.92
CA ALA A 26 6.44 -0.18 -8.82
C ALA A 26 5.24 -0.76 -8.06
N GLY A 27 5.09 -0.36 -6.80
CA GLY A 27 3.94 -0.74 -6.00
C GLY A 27 4.29 -1.11 -4.57
N TYR A 28 3.42 -1.90 -3.95
CA TYR A 28 3.44 -2.18 -2.53
C TYR A 28 3.71 -3.66 -2.23
N LYS A 29 4.38 -3.91 -1.10
CA LYS A 29 4.55 -5.23 -0.51
C LYS A 29 4.07 -5.22 0.94
N LEU A 30 3.35 -6.28 1.32
CA LEU A 30 2.98 -6.55 2.70
C LEU A 30 4.02 -7.49 3.31
N TRP A 31 4.58 -7.09 4.44
CA TRP A 31 5.48 -7.90 5.24
C TRP A 31 4.78 -8.26 6.55
N LEU A 32 4.63 -9.55 6.83
CA LEU A 32 4.09 -10.01 8.11
C LEU A 32 5.21 -10.04 9.15
N VAL A 33 5.01 -9.34 10.26
CA VAL A 33 5.96 -9.32 11.37
C VAL A 33 5.76 -10.61 12.18
N GLN A 34 6.74 -11.49 12.12
CA GLN A 34 6.82 -12.65 13.02
C GLN A 34 7.60 -12.23 14.26
N SER A 35 6.88 -11.90 15.34
CA SER A 35 7.49 -11.53 16.62
C SER A 35 6.66 -12.07 17.78
N ASP A 36 7.34 -12.72 18.72
CA ASP A 36 6.74 -13.18 19.97
C ASP A 36 6.55 -12.04 20.99
N SER A 37 7.13 -10.86 20.73
CA SER A 37 7.13 -9.71 21.64
C SER A 37 6.40 -8.48 21.12
N ALA A 38 6.12 -8.39 19.82
CA ALA A 38 5.35 -7.30 19.21
C ALA A 38 3.91 -7.76 18.93
N LEU A 39 3.07 -7.69 19.96
CA LEU A 39 1.69 -8.19 19.90
C LEU A 39 0.77 -7.28 19.05
N ASP A 40 1.08 -5.99 18.97
CA ASP A 40 0.20 -4.95 18.42
C ASP A 40 0.51 -4.59 16.95
N PHE A 41 1.75 -4.83 16.48
CA PHE A 41 2.20 -4.47 15.14
C PHE A 41 2.57 -5.73 14.34
N ARG A 42 1.59 -6.29 13.62
CA ARG A 42 1.73 -7.59 12.93
C ARG A 42 2.09 -7.50 11.45
N PHE A 43 2.15 -6.30 10.89
CA PHE A 43 2.54 -6.13 9.48
C PHE A 43 3.19 -4.77 9.20
N MET A 44 3.99 -4.73 8.14
CA MET A 44 4.60 -3.54 7.56
C MET A 44 4.23 -3.47 6.09
N ILE A 45 3.93 -2.28 5.58
CA ILE A 45 3.73 -2.05 4.14
C ILE A 45 4.93 -1.27 3.62
N GLU A 46 5.53 -1.78 2.55
CA GLU A 46 6.67 -1.16 1.89
C GLU A 46 6.27 -0.78 0.46
N GLY A 47 6.43 0.50 0.12
CA GLY A 47 6.26 0.99 -1.26
C GLY A 47 7.61 1.09 -1.96
N TYR A 48 7.68 0.62 -3.20
CA TYR A 48 8.84 0.76 -4.07
C TYR A 48 8.49 1.63 -5.28
N TRP A 49 9.29 2.67 -5.49
CA TRP A 49 9.07 3.69 -6.52
C TRP A 49 10.40 4.01 -7.20
N PRO A 50 10.50 3.95 -8.54
CA PRO A 50 11.75 4.23 -9.24
C PRO A 50 12.27 5.67 -9.00
N ASP A 51 11.36 6.64 -8.97
CA ASP A 51 11.65 8.03 -8.60
C ASP A 51 10.38 8.77 -8.14
N GLN A 52 10.55 10.03 -7.73
CA GLN A 52 9.45 10.89 -7.26
C GLN A 52 8.46 11.25 -8.38
N ALA A 53 8.92 11.46 -9.62
CA ALA A 53 8.05 11.85 -10.72
C ALA A 53 7.13 10.68 -11.12
N ILE A 54 7.64 9.45 -11.08
CA ILE A 54 6.86 8.22 -11.29
C ILE A 54 5.88 8.02 -10.15
N TYR A 55 6.31 8.18 -8.90
CA TYR A 55 5.42 8.17 -7.74
C TYR A 55 4.25 9.15 -7.94
N ASP A 56 4.54 10.42 -8.25
CA ASP A 56 3.53 11.46 -8.43
C ASP A 56 2.61 11.13 -9.61
N THR A 57 3.15 10.61 -10.71
CA THR A 57 2.37 10.19 -11.88
C THR A 57 1.38 9.09 -11.52
N ILE A 58 1.84 8.04 -10.84
CA ILE A 58 1.00 6.91 -10.40
C ILE A 58 -0.11 7.40 -9.46
N HIS A 59 0.24 8.15 -8.41
CA HIS A 59 -0.71 8.54 -7.36
C HIS A 59 -1.74 9.57 -7.82
N ASN A 60 -1.43 10.34 -8.88
CA ASN A 60 -2.39 11.25 -9.49
C ASN A 60 -3.28 10.58 -10.55
N HIS A 61 -2.94 9.37 -10.99
CA HIS A 61 -3.68 8.64 -12.02
C HIS A 61 -5.05 8.15 -11.52
N GLU A 62 -6.05 8.19 -12.39
CA GLU A 62 -7.42 7.84 -12.04
C GLU A 62 -7.58 6.36 -11.66
N LEU A 63 -6.93 5.45 -12.40
CA LEU A 63 -6.94 4.02 -12.07
C LEU A 63 -6.40 3.73 -10.66
N TYR A 64 -5.33 4.42 -10.26
CA TYR A 64 -4.80 4.30 -8.90
C TYR A 64 -5.83 4.77 -7.87
N LYS A 65 -6.38 5.97 -8.06
CA LYS A 65 -7.41 6.55 -7.19
C LYS A 65 -8.66 5.68 -7.06
N GLN A 66 -9.04 4.98 -8.14
CA GLN A 66 -10.15 4.04 -8.12
C GLN A 66 -9.79 2.75 -7.39
N ALA A 67 -8.59 2.21 -7.59
CA ALA A 67 -8.13 1.02 -6.91
C ALA A 67 -7.94 1.21 -5.40
N THR A 68 -7.61 2.44 -4.96
CA THR A 68 -7.52 2.78 -3.53
C THR A 68 -8.87 2.94 -2.85
N LYS A 69 -9.95 3.15 -3.61
CA LYS A 69 -11.31 3.20 -3.09
C LYS A 69 -11.85 1.78 -2.92
N ARG A 70 -12.30 1.42 -1.72
CA ARG A 70 -13.11 0.21 -1.55
C ARG A 70 -14.43 0.41 -2.32
N ALA A 71 -15.02 -0.66 -2.85
CA ALA A 71 -16.28 -0.58 -3.60
C ALA A 71 -17.49 -0.28 -2.68
N ASP A 72 -17.28 -0.18 -1.36
CA ASP A 72 -18.31 -0.30 -0.33
C ASP A 72 -18.25 0.80 0.75
N GLU A 73 -17.12 1.51 0.92
CA GLU A 73 -16.89 2.36 2.12
C GLU A 73 -16.18 3.67 1.78
N GLU A 74 -16.74 4.77 2.31
CA GLU A 74 -16.08 6.07 2.46
C GLU A 74 -14.76 5.87 3.22
N ASP A 75 -13.61 6.19 2.60
CA ASP A 75 -12.24 6.50 3.10
C ASP A 75 -11.65 5.87 4.41
N GLU A 76 -12.36 5.04 5.18
CA GLU A 76 -12.02 4.68 6.57
C GLU A 76 -10.98 3.56 6.67
N PHE A 77 -10.84 2.68 5.67
CA PHE A 77 -9.91 1.54 5.77
C PHE A 77 -8.45 1.98 5.83
N TRP A 78 -8.00 2.82 4.89
CA TRP A 78 -6.63 3.32 4.86
C TRP A 78 -6.35 4.34 5.98
N GLU A 79 -7.35 5.10 6.41
CA GLU A 79 -7.26 5.97 7.59
C GLU A 79 -7.13 5.17 8.90
N SER A 80 -7.85 4.05 9.03
CA SER A 80 -7.72 3.15 10.18
C SER A 80 -6.33 2.52 10.25
N LEU A 81 -5.70 2.32 9.09
CA LEU A 81 -4.33 1.80 8.97
C LEU A 81 -3.27 2.85 9.33
N ILE A 82 -3.54 4.16 9.13
CA ILE A 82 -2.57 5.24 9.28
C ILE A 82 -1.87 5.25 10.64
N ASN A 83 -2.58 4.89 11.71
CA ASN A 83 -2.06 4.88 13.08
C ASN A 83 -1.43 3.52 13.48
N THR A 84 -1.42 2.53 12.59
CA THR A 84 -1.07 1.13 12.92
C THR A 84 0.13 0.60 12.14
N TRP A 85 0.72 1.40 11.24
CA TRP A 85 1.87 0.99 10.41
C TRP A 85 3.05 1.96 10.48
N TYR A 86 4.25 1.44 10.26
CA TYR A 86 5.48 2.23 10.14
C TYR A 86 5.77 2.52 8.66
N ASN A 87 5.84 3.80 8.31
CA ASN A 87 6.20 4.24 6.96
C ASN A 87 7.69 4.61 6.91
N ARG A 88 8.43 4.00 5.99
CA ARG A 88 9.84 4.35 5.73
C ARG A 88 10.04 4.72 4.27
N PHE A 89 10.40 5.97 4.03
CA PHE A 89 10.79 6.45 2.70
C PHE A 89 12.32 6.42 2.58
N THR A 90 12.83 5.66 1.62
CA THR A 90 14.26 5.65 1.31
C THR A 90 14.45 6.24 -0.07
N ARG A 91 15.14 7.39 -0.17
CA ARG A 91 15.56 7.94 -1.45
C ARG A 91 16.73 7.11 -1.97
N VAL A 92 16.55 6.45 -3.10
CA VAL A 92 17.67 5.83 -3.84
C VAL A 92 18.48 6.99 -4.45
N LYS A 93 19.79 7.00 -4.21
CA LYS A 93 20.73 8.02 -4.70
C LYS A 93 21.25 7.65 -6.08
#